data_AF-A0A7W0SSN8-F1
#
_entry.id   AF-A0A7W0SSN8-F1
#
_cell.length_a   1.000
_cell.length_b   1.000
_cell.length_c   1.000
_cell.angle_alpha   90.00
_cell.angle_beta   90.00
_cell.angle_gamma   90.00
#
_symmetry.space_group_name_H-M   'P 1'
#
loop_
_entity.id
_entity.type
_entity.pdbx_description
1 polymer ?
#
loop_
_entity_poly.entity_id
_entity_poly.type
_entity_poly.pdbx_seq_one_letter_code
_entity_poly.pdbx_strand_id
1 'polypeptide(L)'
;MNIMRRTVLAVADNGTVSGLFRSSSLTRGLVSRFVAGETVETALKAAHDLDARGSTTTLDLLGENVSTADAAQTAVGTYTSILRSMR
;
A
#
# COMPACT_ATOMS: atom_id res chain seq x y z
N MET A 1 -5.65 26.75 4.46
CA MET A 1 -4.83 25.57 4.12
C MET A 1 -3.69 25.47 5.13
N ASN A 2 -3.68 24.48 6.04
CA ASN A 2 -2.68 24.41 7.14
C ASN A 2 -1.25 24.22 6.62
N ILE A 3 -0.30 24.97 7.17
CA ILE A 3 1.12 24.94 6.76
C ILE A 3 1.74 23.54 6.89
N MET A 4 1.37 22.79 7.94
CA MET A 4 1.80 21.42 8.19
C MET A 4 1.42 20.46 7.06
N ARG A 5 0.19 20.54 6.54
CA ARG A 5 -0.25 19.70 5.42
C ARG A 5 0.57 20.00 4.17
N ARG A 6 0.80 21.29 3.89
CA ARG A 6 1.51 21.72 2.69
C ARG A 6 2.97 21.27 2.71
N THR A 7 3.64 21.36 3.87
CA THR A 7 5.03 20.92 4.00
C THR A 7 5.17 19.40 3.89
N VAL A 8 4.32 18.63 4.57
CA VAL A 8 4.33 17.16 4.49
C VAL A 8 4.10 16.71 3.04
N LEU A 9 3.10 17.27 2.35
CA LEU A 9 2.83 16.91 0.96
C LEU A 9 3.96 17.32 0.02
N ALA A 10 4.56 18.50 0.20
CA ALA A 10 5.68 18.95 -0.62
C ALA A 10 6.93 18.06 -0.48
N VAL A 11 7.17 17.53 0.72
CA VAL A 11 8.25 16.56 0.95
C VAL A 11 7.91 15.20 0.33
N ALA A 12 6.67 14.73 0.47
CA ALA A 12 6.23 13.45 -0.09
C ALA A 12 6.24 13.43 -1.63
N ASP A 13 5.95 14.58 -2.28
CA ASP A 13 5.94 14.75 -3.73
C ASP A 13 7.34 14.97 -4.32
N ASN A 14 8.37 15.11 -3.48
CA ASN A 14 9.75 15.25 -3.94
C ASN A 14 10.32 13.90 -4.40
N GLY A 15 10.52 13.75 -5.72
CA GLY A 15 11.01 12.51 -6.33
C GLY A 15 12.36 12.01 -5.80
N THR A 16 13.28 12.92 -5.44
CA THR A 16 14.58 12.56 -4.87
C THR A 16 14.44 11.97 -3.47
N VAL A 17 13.61 12.59 -2.63
CA VAL A 17 13.32 12.10 -1.27
C VAL A 17 12.61 10.75 -1.33
N SER A 18 11.56 10.64 -2.16
CA SER A 18 10.82 9.39 -2.36
C SER A 18 11.72 8.26 -2.89
N GLY A 19 12.59 8.55 -3.86
CA GLY A 19 13.57 7.59 -4.39
C GLY A 19 14.57 7.11 -3.34
N LEU A 20 15.10 8.01 -2.51
CA LEU A 20 15.97 7.65 -1.38
C LEU A 20 15.23 6.79 -0.34
N PHE A 21 13.98 7.13 -0.02
CA PHE A 21 13.16 6.36 0.92
C PHE A 21 12.83 4.95 0.42
N ARG A 22 12.62 4.77 -0.89
CA ARG A 22 12.38 3.44 -1.49
C ARG A 22 13.64 2.58 -1.58
N SER A 23 14.80 3.20 -1.80
CA SER A 23 16.08 2.51 -1.98
C SER A 23 16.82 2.21 -0.66
N SER A 24 16.53 2.95 0.42
CA SER A 24 17.19 2.76 1.71
C SER A 24 16.66 1.53 2.47
N SER A 25 17.58 0.70 2.97
CA SER A 25 17.26 -0.46 3.83
C SER A 25 16.76 -0.05 5.21
N LEU A 26 17.17 1.13 5.70
CA LEU A 26 16.76 1.67 7.00
C LEU A 26 15.27 2.06 7.00
N THR A 27 14.79 2.66 5.90
CA THR A 27 13.39 3.07 5.75
C THR A 27 12.48 1.89 5.39
N ARG A 28 13.01 0.85 4.75
CA ARG A 28 12.26 -0.37 4.42
C ARG A 28 11.62 -1.01 5.66
N GLY A 29 12.35 -1.11 6.77
CA GLY A 29 11.82 -1.66 8.02
C GLY A 29 10.71 -0.81 8.66
N LEU A 30 10.79 0.51 8.50
CA LEU A 30 9.74 1.43 8.94
C LEU A 30 8.47 1.27 8.09
N VAL A 31 8.61 1.19 6.76
CA VAL A 31 7.47 1.03 5.84
C VAL A 31 6.81 -0.33 6.03
N SER A 32 7.58 -1.41 6.14
CA SER A 32 7.05 -2.78 6.28
C SER A 32 6.23 -2.98 7.56
N ARG A 33 6.36 -2.08 8.54
CA ARG A 33 5.52 -2.08 9.74
C ARG A 33 4.08 -1.65 9.47
N PHE A 34 3.87 -0.81 8.46
CA PHE A 34 2.57 -0.20 8.14
C PHE A 34 1.97 -0.67 6.82
N VAL A 35 2.80 -1.16 5.89
CA VAL A 35 2.37 -1.68 4.59
C VAL A 35 2.88 -3.11 4.46
N ALA A 36 1.99 -4.06 4.18
CA ALA A 36 2.32 -5.48 4.11
C ALA A 36 3.27 -5.83 2.94
N GLY A 37 3.24 -5.03 1.88
CA GLY A 37 4.14 -5.09 0.74
C GLY A 37 3.49 -4.50 -0.52
N GLU A 38 4.15 -4.69 -1.65
CA GLU A 38 3.70 -4.18 -2.97
C GLU A 38 3.06 -5.28 -3.83
N THR A 39 3.05 -6.53 -3.35
CA THR A 39 2.46 -7.67 -4.08
C THR A 39 1.43 -8.40 -3.23
N VAL A 40 0.51 -9.09 -3.89
CA VAL A 40 -0.54 -9.86 -3.22
C VAL A 40 0.06 -10.95 -2.34
N GLU A 41 1.12 -11.62 -2.80
CA GLU A 41 1.80 -12.68 -2.07
C GLU A 41 2.38 -12.16 -0.75
N THR A 42 3.01 -10.97 -0.79
CA THR A 42 3.53 -10.33 0.43
C THR A 42 2.42 -9.94 1.40
N ALA A 43 1.28 -9.47 0.87
CA ALA A 43 0.11 -9.12 1.67
C ALA A 43 -0.53 -10.35 2.34
N LEU A 44 -0.70 -11.46 1.59
CA LEU A 44 -1.25 -12.70 2.12
C LEU A 44 -0.34 -13.35 3.16
N LYS A 45 0.98 -13.30 2.96
CA LYS A 45 1.93 -13.75 3.97
C LYS A 45 1.75 -12.99 5.29
N ALA A 46 1.68 -11.66 5.23
CA ALA A 46 1.45 -10.84 6.43
C ALA A 46 0.10 -11.13 7.10
N ALA A 47 -0.94 -11.41 6.30
CA ALA A 47 -2.25 -11.81 6.81
C ALA A 47 -2.22 -13.17 7.52
N HIS A 48 -1.52 -14.17 6.97
CA HIS A 48 -1.32 -15.45 7.64
C HIS A 48 -0.51 -15.31 8.93
N ASP A 49 0.52 -14.46 8.95
CA ASP A 49 1.30 -14.19 10.15
C ASP A 49 0.45 -13.50 11.25
N LEU A 50 -0.54 -12.69 10.86
CA LEU A 50 -1.52 -12.07 11.77
C LEU A 50 -2.54 -13.08 12.29
N ASP A 51 -3.06 -13.93 11.41
CA ASP A 51 -4.00 -15.00 11.74
C ASP A 51 -3.39 -16.01 12.74
N ALA A 52 -2.13 -16.39 12.53
CA ALA A 52 -1.37 -17.24 13.47
C ALA A 52 -1.22 -16.62 14.87
N ARG A 53 -1.44 -15.31 15.01
CA ARG A 53 -1.46 -14.59 16.29
C ARG A 53 -2.88 -14.35 16.83
N GLY A 54 -3.90 -14.97 16.20
CA GLY A 54 -5.30 -14.84 16.58
C GLY A 54 -5.95 -13.51 16.14
N SER A 55 -5.37 -12.81 15.17
CA SER A 55 -5.92 -11.54 14.67
C SER A 55 -6.70 -11.73 13.38
N THR A 56 -7.95 -11.27 13.36
CA THR A 56 -8.69 -11.10 12.10
C THR A 56 -8.05 -10.00 11.26
N THR A 57 -7.88 -10.25 9.97
CA THR A 57 -7.20 -9.33 9.05
C THR A 57 -8.15 -8.80 7.99
N THR A 58 -8.00 -7.51 7.66
CA THR A 58 -8.57 -6.89 6.44
C THR A 58 -7.42 -6.53 5.51
N LEU A 59 -7.61 -6.71 4.21
CA LEU A 59 -6.66 -6.30 3.18
C LEU A 59 -7.17 -5.03 2.49
N ASP A 60 -6.28 -4.06 2.32
CA ASP A 60 -6.57 -2.77 1.68
C ASP A 60 -5.58 -2.56 0.52
N LEU A 61 -6.11 -2.31 -0.68
CA LEU A 61 -5.31 -2.04 -1.87
C LEU A 61 -5.08 -0.54 -1.99
N LEU A 62 -3.84 -0.11 -1.83
CA LEU A 62 -3.48 1.31 -1.89
C LEU A 62 -3.28 1.80 -3.33
N GLY A 63 -3.55 3.10 -3.55
CA GLY A 63 -3.03 3.84 -4.71
C GLY A 63 -3.95 3.93 -5.93
N GLU A 64 -5.24 3.60 -5.79
CA GLU A 64 -6.13 3.46 -6.94
C GLU A 64 -6.52 4.80 -7.59
N ASN A 65 -6.43 5.92 -6.85
CA ASN A 65 -6.74 7.31 -7.26
C ASN A 65 -7.72 7.43 -8.46
N VAL A 66 -8.88 6.79 -8.33
CA VAL A 66 -9.83 6.60 -9.42
C VAL A 66 -10.58 7.92 -9.65
N SER A 67 -10.47 8.46 -10.87
CA SER A 67 -11.16 9.69 -11.28
C SER A 67 -11.94 9.54 -12.60
N THR A 68 -11.91 8.36 -13.20
CA THR A 68 -12.60 8.04 -14.47
C THR A 68 -13.30 6.69 -14.39
N ALA A 69 -14.29 6.48 -15.26
CA ALA A 69 -15.00 5.19 -15.34
C ALA A 69 -14.06 4.03 -15.72
N ASP A 70 -13.14 4.26 -16.66
CA ASP A 70 -12.17 3.24 -17.09
C ASP A 70 -11.21 2.85 -15.95
N ALA A 71 -10.78 3.82 -15.14
CA ALA A 71 -9.96 3.55 -13.96
C ALA A 71 -10.75 2.74 -12.91
N ALA A 72 -12.04 3.01 -12.74
CA ALA A 72 -12.90 2.24 -11.85
C ALA A 72 -13.03 0.78 -12.32
N GLN A 73 -13.21 0.55 -13.63
CA GLN A 73 -13.28 -0.80 -14.18
C GLN A 73 -11.96 -1.57 -13.98
N THR A 74 -10.83 -0.87 -14.11
CA THR A 74 -9.50 -1.45 -13.84
C THR A 74 -9.36 -1.84 -12.37
N ALA A 75 -9.76 -0.97 -11.44
CA ALA A 75 -9.76 -1.24 -10.00
C ALA A 75 -10.59 -2.50 -9.67
N VAL A 76 -11.80 -2.61 -10.21
CA VAL A 76 -12.66 -3.81 -10.05
C VAL A 76 -11.95 -5.07 -10.54
N GLY A 77 -11.27 -5.00 -11.69
CA GLY A 77 -10.47 -6.10 -12.22
C GLY A 77 -9.38 -6.54 -11.25
N THR A 78 -8.65 -5.58 -10.68
CA THR A 78 -7.60 -5.82 -9.67
C THR A 78 -8.17 -6.47 -8.41
N TYR A 79 -9.22 -5.91 -7.82
CA TYR A 79 -9.88 -6.51 -6.65
C TYR A 79 -10.36 -7.92 -6.90
N THR A 80 -10.98 -8.17 -8.06
CA THR A 80 -11.44 -9.51 -8.42
C THR A 80 -10.28 -10.49 -8.57
N SER A 81 -9.14 -10.05 -9.12
CA SER A 81 -7.93 -10.87 -9.21
C SER A 81 -7.38 -11.22 -7.83
N ILE A 82 -7.32 -10.25 -6.92
CA ILE A 82 -6.87 -10.45 -5.53
C ILE A 82 -7.78 -11.46 -4.83
N LEU A 83 -9.10 -11.26 -4.88
CA LEU A 83 -10.06 -12.18 -4.26
C LEU A 83 -9.96 -13.61 -4.79
N ARG A 84 -9.64 -13.80 -6.08
CA ARG A 84 -9.40 -15.14 -6.64
C ARG A 84 -8.13 -15.78 -6.12
N SER A 85 -7.07 -15.01 -5.86
CA SER A 85 -5.81 -15.52 -5.29
C SER A 85 -5.89 -15.86 -3.80
N MET A 86 -6.93 -15.40 -3.10
CA MET A 86 -7.17 -15.71 -1.68
C MET A 86 -7.85 -17.06 -1.44
N ARG A 87 -8.28 -17.73 -2.51
CA ARG A 87 -8.97 -19.01 -2.46
C ARG A 87 -7.99 -20.18 -2.55
#